data_AF-A0A965KS50-F1
#
_entry.id   AF-A0A965KS50-F1
#
_cell.length_a   1.000
_cell.length_b   1.000
_cell.length_c   1.000
_cell.angle_alpha   90.00
_cell.angle_beta   90.00
_cell.angle_gamma   90.00
#
_symmetry.space_group_name_H-M   'P 1'
#
loop_
_entity.id
_entity.type
_entity.pdbx_description
1 polymer ?
#
loop_
_entity_poly.entity_id
_entity_poly.type
_entity_poly.pdbx_seq_one_letter_code
_entity_poly.pdbx_strand_id
1 'polypeptide(L)'
;MVVDTDKYDQLVAHIAYEFSRKFHMIDADDVRQELWIWFLEHPNKVKTWEALDGKQSIKLIARSLRNAAKDYCQKQKAQAVGYRVEDNYYYDRELIEALLPSVIRGDLVAPSIQDLGYITGKKVASEGGNWFAMVADIQRGFARLDEKQMSLLYLRFGDGCDNKTFAKELDISEDAARMRINRSINNLINILGGSKPRKERDYTEAEANEQTSESDTRDISYAGDEVSGQDLD
;
A
#
# COMPACT_ATOMS: atom_id res chain seq x y z
N MET A 1 15.91 17.24 -18.69
CA MET A 1 14.49 16.88 -18.89
C MET A 1 13.65 17.92 -18.18
N VAL A 2 12.64 18.48 -18.84
CA VAL A 2 11.68 19.39 -18.19
C VAL A 2 10.53 18.52 -17.73
N VAL A 3 10.33 18.42 -16.41
CA VAL A 3 9.14 17.77 -15.86
C VAL A 3 7.94 18.64 -16.25
N ASP A 4 6.92 18.06 -16.87
CA ASP A 4 5.66 18.75 -17.12
C ASP A 4 4.94 18.97 -15.79
N THR A 5 5.16 20.15 -15.20
CA THR A 5 4.62 20.50 -13.89
C THR A 5 3.09 20.59 -13.93
N ASP A 6 2.52 21.08 -15.02
CA ASP A 6 1.08 21.31 -15.15
C ASP A 6 0.32 19.98 -15.20
N LYS A 7 0.90 18.97 -15.84
CA LYS A 7 0.34 17.62 -15.90
C LYS A 7 0.19 16.95 -14.53
N TYR A 8 1.16 17.13 -13.63
CA TYR A 8 1.18 16.43 -12.34
C TYR A 8 0.78 17.28 -11.14
N ASP A 9 0.57 18.59 -11.31
CA ASP A 9 0.34 19.51 -10.19
C ASP A 9 -0.83 19.10 -9.29
N GLN A 10 -1.98 18.78 -9.88
CA GLN A 10 -3.17 18.34 -9.14
C GLN A 10 -2.93 17.02 -8.39
N LEU A 11 -2.19 16.10 -9.01
CA LEU A 11 -1.86 14.80 -8.40
C LEU A 11 -0.94 15.01 -7.19
N VAL A 12 0.09 15.84 -7.34
CA VAL A 12 1.04 16.17 -6.28
C VAL A 12 0.31 16.87 -5.13
N ALA A 13 -0.49 17.90 -5.43
CA ALA A 13 -1.26 18.64 -4.42
C ALA A 13 -2.22 17.72 -3.65
N HIS A 14 -2.93 16.82 -4.35
CA HIS A 14 -3.82 15.87 -3.71
C HIS A 14 -3.07 14.91 -2.77
N ILE A 15 -1.94 14.34 -3.20
CA ILE A 15 -1.15 13.42 -2.37
C ILE A 15 -0.53 14.16 -1.18
N ALA A 16 -0.02 15.38 -1.39
CA ALA A 16 0.55 16.20 -0.32
C ALA A 16 -0.48 16.47 0.79
N TYR A 17 -1.70 16.88 0.39
CA TYR A 17 -2.81 17.08 1.33
C TYR A 17 -3.26 15.77 2.01
N GLU A 18 -3.28 14.65 1.28
CA GLU A 18 -3.58 13.34 1.86
C GLU A 18 -2.62 13.00 3.02
N PHE A 19 -1.32 13.30 2.87
CA PHE A 19 -0.30 12.98 3.85
C PHE A 19 -0.18 14.01 4.98
N SER A 20 -0.36 15.30 4.74
CA SER A 20 -0.39 16.30 5.81
C SER A 20 -1.53 16.04 6.81
N ARG A 21 -2.69 15.55 6.33
CA ARG A 21 -3.77 15.11 7.22
C ARG A 21 -3.47 13.83 8.00
N LYS A 22 -2.55 12.98 7.54
CA LYS A 22 -2.11 11.79 8.30
C LYS A 22 -1.01 12.17 9.29
N PHE A 23 -0.14 13.08 8.91
CA PHE A 23 1.00 13.57 9.68
C PHE A 23 0.82 15.06 9.96
N HIS A 24 -0.05 15.38 10.93
CA HIS A 24 -0.46 16.75 11.28
C HIS A 24 0.70 17.66 11.72
N MET A 25 1.88 17.10 11.95
CA MET A 25 3.10 17.83 12.31
C MET A 25 3.90 18.32 11.09
N ILE A 26 3.44 18.05 9.87
CA ILE A 26 4.15 18.34 8.61
C ILE A 26 3.22 19.14 7.71
N ASP A 27 3.74 20.23 7.11
CA ASP A 27 2.98 21.05 6.19
C ASP A 27 2.75 20.33 4.85
N ALA A 28 1.61 20.58 4.21
CA ALA A 28 1.34 20.12 2.86
C ALA A 28 2.34 20.67 1.86
N ASP A 29 2.82 21.90 2.04
CA ASP A 29 3.79 22.51 1.12
C ASP A 29 5.15 21.82 1.18
N ASP A 30 5.60 21.40 2.37
CA ASP A 30 6.83 20.61 2.53
C ASP A 30 6.72 19.25 1.84
N VAL A 31 5.58 18.56 2.00
CA VAL A 31 5.34 17.28 1.32
C VAL A 31 5.30 17.49 -0.19
N ARG A 32 4.65 18.56 -0.67
CA ARG A 32 4.60 18.89 -2.11
C ARG A 32 6.00 19.12 -2.68
N GLN A 33 6.87 19.84 -1.95
CA GLN A 33 8.24 20.07 -2.37
C GLN A 33 9.01 18.75 -2.51
N GLU A 34 8.91 17.87 -1.52
CA GLU A 34 9.55 16.55 -1.57
C GLU A 34 9.06 15.71 -2.75
N LEU A 35 7.76 15.75 -3.04
CA LEU A 35 7.20 15.04 -4.19
C LEU A 35 7.75 15.54 -5.53
N TRP A 36 8.05 16.84 -5.66
CA TRP A 36 8.71 17.38 -6.85
C TRP A 36 10.18 16.96 -6.93
N ILE A 37 10.88 16.88 -5.79
CA ILE A 37 12.24 16.33 -5.73
C ILE A 37 12.26 14.89 -6.28
N TRP A 38 11.25 14.08 -5.95
CA TRP A 38 11.14 12.71 -6.47
C TRP A 38 11.16 12.65 -8.01
N PHE A 39 10.47 13.56 -8.69
CA PHE A 39 10.48 13.64 -10.17
C PHE A 39 11.88 13.97 -10.72
N LEU A 40 12.63 14.82 -10.02
CA LEU A 40 14.01 15.19 -10.40
C LEU A 40 14.99 14.04 -10.17
N GLU A 41 14.77 13.24 -9.13
CA GLU A 41 15.60 12.07 -8.83
C GLU A 41 15.30 10.88 -9.75
N HIS A 42 14.10 10.79 -10.32
CA HIS A 42 13.63 9.62 -11.08
C HIS A 42 13.20 9.94 -12.53
N PRO A 43 14.05 10.61 -13.33
CA PRO A 43 13.66 11.02 -14.68
C PRO A 43 13.42 9.83 -15.62
N ASN A 44 14.17 8.74 -15.46
CA ASN A 44 14.07 7.57 -16.33
C ASN A 44 12.75 6.82 -16.11
N LYS A 45 12.36 6.55 -14.85
CA LYS A 45 11.03 6.02 -14.51
C LYS A 45 9.90 6.82 -15.14
N VAL A 46 9.95 8.15 -15.02
CA VAL A 46 8.89 9.02 -15.54
C VAL A 46 8.80 8.87 -17.05
N LYS A 47 9.93 9.00 -17.77
CA LYS A 47 9.98 8.82 -19.23
C LYS A 47 9.44 7.46 -19.67
N THR A 48 9.88 6.39 -19.02
CA THR A 48 9.45 5.01 -19.32
C THR A 48 7.97 4.81 -19.08
N TRP A 49 7.41 5.35 -18.00
CA TRP A 49 5.98 5.19 -17.69
C TRP A 49 5.10 6.13 -18.50
N GLU A 50 5.60 7.29 -18.93
CA GLU A 50 4.89 8.18 -19.85
C GLU A 50 4.71 7.59 -21.25
N ALA A 51 5.55 6.63 -21.64
CA ALA A 51 5.39 5.84 -22.85
C ALA A 51 4.31 4.75 -22.74
N LEU A 52 3.82 4.45 -21.53
CA LEU A 52 2.68 3.56 -21.32
C LEU A 52 1.35 4.33 -21.48
N ASP A 53 0.24 3.60 -21.58
CA ASP A 53 -1.11 4.18 -21.54
C ASP A 53 -1.25 5.18 -20.37
N GLY A 54 -1.87 6.33 -20.65
CA GLY A 54 -1.92 7.47 -19.70
C GLY A 54 -2.52 7.09 -18.34
N LYS A 55 -3.50 6.18 -18.29
CA LYS A 55 -4.09 5.73 -17.03
C LYS A 55 -3.12 4.85 -16.22
N GLN A 56 -2.38 3.97 -16.89
CA GLN A 56 -1.38 3.12 -16.23
C GLN A 56 -0.20 3.95 -15.73
N SER A 57 0.27 4.90 -16.55
CA SER A 57 1.32 5.86 -16.21
C SER A 57 1.01 6.60 -14.91
N ILE A 58 -0.16 7.27 -14.84
CA ILE A 58 -0.60 8.02 -13.66
C ILE A 58 -0.70 7.12 -12.43
N LYS A 59 -1.18 5.88 -12.58
CA LYS A 59 -1.29 4.94 -11.47
C LYS A 59 0.07 4.56 -10.87
N LEU A 60 1.08 4.33 -11.72
CA LEU A 60 2.44 3.99 -11.29
C LEU A 60 3.14 5.19 -10.62
N ILE A 61 3.00 6.37 -11.21
CA ILE A 61 3.52 7.62 -10.65
C ILE A 61 2.86 7.91 -9.30
N ALA A 62 1.52 7.86 -9.24
CA ALA A 62 0.78 8.09 -8.00
C ALA A 62 1.13 7.06 -6.89
N ARG A 63 1.48 5.83 -7.25
CA ARG A 63 1.99 4.85 -6.27
C ARG A 63 3.34 5.28 -5.71
N SER A 64 4.25 5.69 -6.59
CA SER A 64 5.62 6.07 -6.22
C SER A 64 5.64 7.36 -5.39
N LEU A 65 4.84 8.37 -5.77
CA LEU A 65 4.69 9.60 -5.01
C LEU A 65 4.13 9.34 -3.61
N ARG A 66 3.14 8.44 -3.45
CA ARG A 66 2.67 8.07 -2.11
C ARG A 66 3.74 7.38 -1.26
N ASN A 67 4.63 6.59 -1.87
CA ASN A 67 5.77 6.01 -1.15
C ASN A 67 6.76 7.10 -0.73
N ALA A 68 7.11 8.03 -1.62
CA ALA A 68 8.01 9.15 -1.32
C ALA A 68 7.45 10.04 -0.20
N ALA A 69 6.18 10.44 -0.29
CA ALA A 69 5.50 11.19 0.77
C ALA A 69 5.51 10.42 2.10
N LYS A 70 5.27 9.10 2.08
CA LYS A 70 5.28 8.28 3.30
C LYS A 70 6.68 8.24 3.92
N ASP A 71 7.71 7.98 3.14
CA ASP A 71 9.09 7.92 3.62
C ASP A 71 9.52 9.25 4.24
N TYR A 72 9.26 10.36 3.56
CA TYR A 72 9.52 11.70 4.07
C TYR A 72 8.77 11.96 5.38
N CYS A 73 7.47 11.71 5.40
CA CYS A 73 6.66 11.95 6.59
C CYS A 73 7.09 11.11 7.79
N GLN A 74 7.47 9.85 7.54
CA GLN A 74 7.98 8.97 8.59
C GLN A 74 9.34 9.43 9.12
N LYS A 75 10.22 9.92 8.25
CA LYS A 75 11.51 10.49 8.64
C LYS A 75 11.34 11.74 9.50
N GLN A 76 10.48 12.67 9.09
CA GLN A 76 10.19 13.89 9.86
C GLN A 76 9.56 13.57 11.22
N LYS A 77 8.59 12.64 11.26
CA LYS A 77 7.99 12.17 12.51
C LYS A 77 9.02 11.54 13.44
N ALA A 78 9.91 10.69 12.91
CA ALA A 78 10.97 10.05 13.69
C ALA A 78 11.93 11.09 14.29
N GLN A 79 12.32 12.10 13.52
CA GLN A 79 13.13 13.22 14.00
C GLN A 79 12.42 14.04 15.09
N ALA A 80 11.14 14.36 14.89
CA ALA A 80 10.36 15.15 15.86
C ALA A 80 10.12 14.44 17.19
N VAL A 81 9.87 13.12 17.16
CA VAL A 81 9.56 12.32 18.36
C VAL A 81 10.81 11.72 19.00
N GLY A 82 11.94 11.63 18.29
CA GLY A 82 13.21 11.16 18.82
C GLY A 82 13.42 9.64 18.74
N TYR A 83 12.87 8.98 17.73
CA TYR A 83 13.11 7.55 17.44
C TYR A 83 13.74 7.37 16.06
N ARG A 84 14.20 6.15 15.71
CA ARG A 84 14.79 5.87 14.40
C ARG A 84 13.74 5.30 13.44
N VAL A 85 13.83 5.62 12.15
CA VAL A 85 12.85 5.12 11.16
C VAL A 85 12.86 3.58 11.10
N GLU A 86 14.01 2.98 11.38
CA GLU A 86 14.23 1.54 11.47
C GLU A 86 13.47 0.88 12.64
N ASP A 87 13.07 1.65 13.65
CA ASP A 87 12.30 1.15 14.79
C ASP A 87 10.80 0.96 14.43
N ASN A 88 10.36 1.45 13.27
CA ASN A 88 8.97 1.27 12.83
C ASN A 88 8.70 -0.21 12.53
N TYR A 89 7.78 -0.80 13.28
CA TYR A 89 7.27 -2.14 13.03
C TYR A 89 6.07 -2.09 12.05
N TYR A 90 6.08 -2.96 11.04
CA TYR A 90 4.98 -3.09 10.09
C TYR A 90 4.39 -4.50 10.21
N TYR A 91 3.08 -4.56 10.45
CA TYR A 91 2.37 -5.82 10.61
C TYR A 91 2.04 -6.44 9.25
N ASP A 92 2.43 -7.70 9.08
CA ASP A 92 1.98 -8.49 7.94
C ASP A 92 0.55 -8.97 8.13
N ARG A 93 -0.16 -9.15 7.02
CA ARG A 93 -1.56 -9.62 7.04
C ARG A 93 -1.69 -10.95 7.77
N GLU A 94 -0.83 -11.91 7.44
CA GLU A 94 -0.87 -13.27 8.00
C GLU A 94 -0.70 -13.25 9.52
N LEU A 95 0.21 -12.40 10.02
CA LEU A 95 0.42 -12.20 11.45
C LEU A 95 -0.84 -11.64 12.12
N ILE A 96 -1.49 -10.63 11.52
CA ILE A 96 -2.73 -10.06 12.06
C ILE A 96 -3.84 -11.12 12.10
N GLU A 97 -4.01 -11.91 11.04
CA GLU A 97 -5.02 -12.98 10.98
C GLU A 97 -4.78 -14.06 12.05
N ALA A 98 -3.53 -14.39 12.33
CA ALA A 98 -3.16 -15.33 13.39
C ALA A 98 -3.41 -14.78 14.80
N LEU A 99 -3.22 -13.47 15.01
CA LEU A 99 -3.38 -12.80 16.31
C LEU A 99 -4.82 -12.39 16.62
N LEU A 100 -5.64 -12.15 15.59
CA LEU A 100 -7.01 -11.64 15.75
C LEU A 100 -7.89 -12.47 16.70
N PRO A 101 -7.90 -13.82 16.61
CA PRO A 101 -8.71 -14.65 17.50
C PRO A 101 -8.34 -14.46 18.99
N SER A 102 -7.06 -14.26 19.30
CA SER A 102 -6.59 -14.02 20.67
C SER A 102 -7.01 -12.63 21.15
N VAL A 103 -6.86 -11.62 20.28
CA VAL A 103 -7.27 -10.23 20.58
C VAL A 103 -8.78 -10.14 20.84
N ILE A 104 -9.60 -10.78 20.01
CA ILE A 104 -11.07 -10.74 20.13
C ILE A 104 -11.54 -11.47 21.40
N ARG A 105 -10.93 -12.61 21.73
CA ARG A 105 -11.26 -13.37 22.94
C ARG A 105 -10.68 -12.77 24.22
N GLY A 106 -9.77 -11.80 24.11
CA GLY A 106 -9.03 -11.25 25.23
C GLY A 106 -8.05 -12.25 25.85
N ASP A 107 -7.61 -13.25 25.06
CA ASP A 107 -6.63 -14.23 25.53
C ASP A 107 -5.23 -13.62 25.49
N LEU A 108 -4.64 -13.50 26.68
CA LEU A 108 -3.30 -12.96 26.89
C LEU A 108 -2.24 -14.05 26.99
N VAL A 109 -2.62 -15.33 26.93
CA VAL A 109 -1.67 -16.44 26.96
C VAL A 109 -0.90 -16.45 25.65
N ALA A 110 0.41 -16.18 25.73
CA ALA A 110 1.28 -16.24 24.57
C ALA A 110 1.36 -17.71 24.07
N PRO A 111 1.00 -18.01 22.81
CA PRO A 111 1.23 -19.32 22.24
C PRO A 111 2.73 -19.60 22.14
N SER A 112 3.09 -20.88 22.04
CA SER A 112 4.50 -21.27 21.88
C SER A 112 5.12 -20.53 20.70
N ILE A 113 6.28 -19.89 20.92
CA ILE A 113 7.03 -19.11 19.92
C ILE A 113 7.39 -19.95 18.67
N GLN A 114 7.27 -21.28 18.76
CA GLN A 114 7.47 -22.22 17.65
C GLN A 114 6.29 -22.23 16.67
N ASP A 115 5.06 -21.91 17.10
CA ASP A 115 3.85 -21.94 16.28
C ASP A 115 3.66 -20.66 15.44
N LEU A 116 4.34 -19.57 15.82
CA LEU A 116 4.31 -18.26 15.14
C LEU A 116 5.35 -18.18 14.00
N GLY A 117 5.50 -19.22 13.19
CA GLY A 117 6.53 -19.42 12.16
C GLY A 117 6.65 -18.35 11.03
N TYR A 118 6.15 -17.14 11.22
CA TYR A 118 5.98 -16.07 10.24
C TYR A 118 7.02 -14.96 10.31
N ILE A 119 7.94 -14.97 11.27
CA ILE A 119 8.95 -13.91 11.42
C ILE A 119 10.18 -14.28 10.58
N THR A 120 10.19 -13.93 9.30
CA THR A 120 11.39 -13.88 8.46
C THR A 120 12.27 -12.69 8.88
N GLY A 121 12.75 -12.74 10.12
CA GLY A 121 13.61 -11.73 10.73
C GLY A 121 14.35 -12.33 11.92
N LYS A 122 15.64 -12.04 12.01
CA LYS A 122 16.55 -12.54 13.07
C LYS A 122 15.91 -12.30 14.44
N LYS A 123 15.52 -13.39 15.12
CA LYS A 123 14.99 -13.36 16.49
C LYS A 123 16.02 -12.71 17.42
N VAL A 124 15.61 -11.69 18.17
CA VAL A 124 16.42 -11.10 19.24
C VAL A 124 15.89 -11.70 20.53
N ALA A 125 16.75 -12.41 21.27
CA ALA A 125 16.42 -13.34 22.36
C ALA A 125 15.65 -12.79 23.60
N SER A 126 15.01 -11.62 23.52
CA SER A 126 14.25 -10.97 24.60
C SER A 126 12.72 -10.98 24.35
N GLU A 127 12.22 -11.96 23.61
CA GLU A 127 10.89 -12.04 22.97
C GLU A 127 9.68 -12.38 23.87
N GLY A 128 9.77 -12.24 25.20
CA GLY A 128 8.59 -12.46 26.08
C GLY A 128 7.53 -11.34 25.97
N GLY A 129 7.97 -10.09 25.77
CA GLY A 129 7.09 -8.91 25.75
C GLY A 129 6.48 -8.58 24.38
N ASN A 130 6.99 -9.18 23.31
CA ASN A 130 6.60 -8.82 21.94
C ASN A 130 5.14 -9.20 21.64
N TRP A 131 4.71 -10.36 22.12
CA TRP A 131 3.32 -10.81 22.00
C TRP A 131 2.33 -9.81 22.59
N PHE A 132 2.56 -9.37 23.83
CA PHE A 132 1.67 -8.43 24.51
C PHE A 132 1.61 -7.07 23.81
N ALA A 133 2.74 -6.58 23.32
CA ALA A 133 2.78 -5.35 22.54
C ALA A 133 1.96 -5.48 21.26
N MET A 134 2.10 -6.59 20.52
CA MET A 134 1.34 -6.85 19.29
C MET A 134 -0.16 -6.97 19.56
N VAL A 135 -0.55 -7.71 20.59
CA VAL A 135 -1.97 -7.86 20.99
C VAL A 135 -2.56 -6.50 21.37
N ALA A 136 -1.83 -5.69 22.16
CA ALA A 136 -2.29 -4.37 22.57
C ALA A 136 -2.43 -3.40 21.38
N ASP A 137 -1.48 -3.41 20.45
CA ASP A 137 -1.54 -2.60 19.24
C ASP A 137 -2.76 -2.99 18.38
N ILE A 138 -2.93 -4.28 18.11
CA ILE A 138 -4.05 -4.80 17.32
C ILE A 138 -5.37 -4.51 18.03
N GLN A 139 -5.46 -4.67 19.34
CA GLN A 139 -6.66 -4.34 20.12
C GLN A 139 -7.03 -2.87 19.98
N ARG A 140 -6.05 -1.96 20.07
CA ARG A 140 -6.26 -0.53 19.87
C ARG A 140 -6.68 -0.20 18.43
N GLY A 141 -6.10 -0.88 17.44
CA GLY A 141 -6.48 -0.75 16.04
C GLY A 141 -7.90 -1.25 15.76
N PHE A 142 -8.25 -2.39 16.35
CA PHE A 142 -9.56 -3.04 16.23
C PHE A 142 -10.68 -2.16 16.78
N ALA A 143 -10.46 -1.52 17.95
CA ALA A 143 -11.41 -0.58 18.55
C ALA A 143 -11.64 0.70 17.72
N ARG A 144 -10.80 0.99 16.72
CA ARG A 144 -10.93 2.15 15.82
C ARG A 144 -11.61 1.80 14.49
N LEU A 145 -11.89 0.52 14.23
CA LEU A 145 -12.62 0.12 13.04
C LEU A 145 -14.08 0.58 13.10
N ASP A 146 -14.69 0.73 11.93
CA ASP A 146 -16.13 0.93 11.83
C ASP A 146 -16.87 -0.29 12.40
N GLU A 147 -18.04 -0.06 13.01
CA GLU A 147 -18.81 -1.10 13.69
C GLU A 147 -19.11 -2.28 12.75
N LYS A 148 -19.43 -2.00 11.48
CA LYS A 148 -19.64 -3.05 10.47
C LYS A 148 -18.38 -3.87 10.26
N GLN A 149 -17.21 -3.24 10.14
CA GLN A 149 -15.95 -3.95 9.93
C GLN A 149 -15.58 -4.79 11.15
N MET A 150 -15.80 -4.24 12.35
CA MET A 150 -15.57 -4.93 13.61
C MET A 150 -16.44 -6.19 13.72
N SER A 151 -17.75 -6.09 13.45
CA SER A 151 -18.67 -7.24 13.48
C SER A 151 -18.30 -8.32 12.47
N LEU A 152 -17.88 -7.94 11.25
CA LEU A 152 -17.42 -8.91 10.24
C LEU A 152 -16.19 -9.69 10.72
N LEU A 153 -15.23 -9.00 11.35
CA LEU A 153 -14.03 -9.64 11.89
C LEU A 153 -14.33 -10.48 13.13
N TYR A 154 -15.26 -10.04 13.98
CA TYR A 154 -15.71 -10.81 15.15
C TYR A 154 -16.32 -12.15 14.72
N LEU A 155 -17.24 -12.13 13.76
CA LEU A 155 -17.89 -13.34 13.25
C LEU A 155 -16.89 -14.30 12.58
N ARG A 156 -15.91 -13.76 11.84
CA ARG A 156 -14.89 -14.57 11.16
C ARG A 156 -13.86 -15.18 12.11
N PHE A 157 -13.32 -14.39 13.03
CA PHE A 157 -12.14 -14.76 13.83
C PHE A 157 -12.46 -15.05 15.31
N GLY A 158 -13.56 -14.53 15.84
CA GLY A 158 -14.06 -14.84 17.18
C GLY A 158 -14.77 -16.19 17.22
N ASP A 159 -15.76 -16.37 16.34
CA ASP A 159 -16.56 -17.60 16.25
C ASP A 159 -15.91 -18.68 15.38
N GLY A 160 -14.85 -18.32 14.64
CA GLY A 160 -14.12 -19.23 13.76
C GLY A 160 -14.89 -19.66 12.50
N CYS A 161 -15.94 -18.92 12.13
CA CYS A 161 -16.77 -19.21 10.97
C CYS A 161 -15.94 -19.23 9.69
N ASP A 162 -16.09 -20.26 8.85
CA ASP A 162 -15.48 -20.27 7.52
C ASP A 162 -16.14 -19.25 6.57
N ASN A 163 -15.44 -18.89 5.48
CA ASN A 163 -15.98 -17.92 4.52
C ASN A 163 -17.34 -18.37 3.94
N LYS A 164 -17.57 -19.68 3.85
CA LYS A 164 -18.81 -20.27 3.35
C LYS A 164 -19.96 -20.09 4.33
N THR A 165 -19.74 -20.36 5.62
CA THR A 165 -20.75 -20.19 6.67
C THR A 165 -21.10 -18.71 6.81
N PHE A 166 -20.10 -17.85 6.84
CA PHE A 166 -20.28 -16.40 6.85
C PHE A 166 -21.09 -15.88 5.64
N ALA A 167 -20.81 -16.41 4.44
CA ALA A 167 -21.54 -16.06 3.24
C ALA A 167 -23.02 -16.49 3.31
N LYS A 168 -23.29 -17.68 3.87
CA LYS A 168 -24.66 -18.18 4.09
C LYS A 168 -25.42 -17.34 5.11
N GLU A 169 -24.78 -16.98 6.22
CA GLU A 169 -25.42 -16.17 7.29
C GLU A 169 -25.79 -14.76 6.81
N LEU A 170 -24.98 -14.19 5.91
CA LEU A 170 -25.22 -12.86 5.36
C LEU A 170 -25.98 -12.87 4.02
N ASP A 171 -26.37 -14.04 3.51
CA ASP A 171 -27.01 -14.23 2.20
C ASP A 171 -26.25 -13.54 1.06
N ILE A 172 -24.93 -13.75 1.00
CA ILE A 172 -24.04 -13.21 -0.03
C ILE A 172 -23.20 -14.33 -0.67
N SER A 173 -22.54 -14.02 -1.79
CA SER A 173 -21.57 -14.95 -2.38
C SER A 173 -20.33 -15.11 -1.49
N GLU A 174 -19.71 -16.29 -1.56
CA GLU A 174 -18.44 -16.57 -0.85
C GLU A 174 -17.33 -15.58 -1.23
N ASP A 175 -17.30 -15.16 -2.50
CA ASP A 175 -16.35 -14.14 -2.96
C ASP A 175 -16.64 -12.77 -2.34
N ALA A 176 -17.91 -12.37 -2.24
CA ALA A 176 -18.29 -11.12 -1.59
C ALA A 176 -17.92 -11.13 -0.10
N ALA A 177 -18.13 -12.26 0.59
CA ALA A 177 -17.68 -12.45 1.97
C ALA A 177 -16.16 -12.27 2.11
N ARG A 178 -15.39 -12.99 1.29
CA ARG A 178 -13.92 -12.88 1.24
C ARG A 178 -13.45 -11.45 1.00
N MET A 179 -14.06 -10.75 0.04
CA MET A 179 -13.71 -9.37 -0.30
C MET A 179 -14.00 -8.38 0.83
N ARG A 180 -15.11 -8.59 1.57
CA ARG A 180 -15.44 -7.78 2.75
C ARG A 180 -14.44 -8.00 3.88
N ILE A 181 -14.10 -9.25 4.20
CA ILE A 181 -13.10 -9.60 5.23
C ILE A 181 -11.74 -8.99 4.87
N ASN A 182 -11.29 -9.19 3.62
CA ASN A 182 -10.02 -8.62 3.13
C ASN A 182 -9.97 -7.10 3.26
N ARG A 183 -11.09 -6.40 3.00
CA ARG A 183 -11.19 -4.95 3.14
C ARG A 183 -11.11 -4.52 4.61
N SER A 184 -11.78 -5.25 5.52
CA SER A 184 -11.70 -4.97 6.96
C SER A 184 -10.28 -5.16 7.50
N ILE A 185 -9.59 -6.24 7.11
CA ILE A 185 -8.20 -6.49 7.51
C ILE A 185 -7.27 -5.42 6.96
N ASN A 186 -7.43 -5.03 5.69
CA ASN A 186 -6.64 -3.93 5.11
C ASN A 186 -6.87 -2.61 5.85
N ASN A 187 -8.09 -2.34 6.28
CA ASN A 187 -8.38 -1.13 7.04
C ASN A 187 -7.71 -1.16 8.41
N LEU A 188 -7.71 -2.33 9.07
CA LEU A 188 -6.98 -2.53 10.32
C LEU A 188 -5.47 -2.30 10.14
N ILE A 189 -4.87 -2.89 9.09
CA ILE A 189 -3.46 -2.65 8.74
C ILE A 189 -3.19 -1.16 8.56
N ASN A 190 -4.07 -0.43 7.86
CA ASN A 190 -3.92 1.01 7.67
C ASN A 190 -3.97 1.80 8.98
N ILE A 191 -4.83 1.41 9.92
CA ILE A 191 -4.90 2.01 11.27
C ILE A 191 -3.61 1.74 12.06
N LEU A 192 -3.01 0.57 11.89
CA LEU A 192 -1.76 0.15 12.55
C LEU A 192 -0.50 0.77 11.94
N GLY A 193 -0.61 1.59 10.88
CA GLY A 193 0.53 2.25 10.23
C GLY A 193 0.74 1.89 8.75
N GLY A 194 -0.09 0.99 8.22
CA GLY A 194 -0.08 0.55 6.84
C GLY A 194 1.07 -0.41 6.52
N SER A 195 1.26 -0.70 5.23
CA SER A 195 2.35 -1.55 4.76
C SER A 195 3.68 -0.82 4.69
N LYS A 196 4.77 -1.59 4.75
CA LYS A 196 6.12 -1.06 4.53
C LYS A 196 6.23 -0.43 3.13
N PRO A 197 6.77 0.80 3.00
CA PRO A 197 7.03 1.42 1.70
C PRO A 197 7.88 0.50 0.80
N ARG A 198 7.47 0.35 -0.46
CA ARG A 198 8.22 -0.45 -1.43
C ARG A 198 9.29 0.42 -2.08
N LYS A 199 10.55 0.02 -1.94
CA LYS A 199 11.67 0.64 -2.66
C LYS A 199 11.73 0.03 -4.06
N GLU A 200 11.35 0.82 -5.06
CA GLU A 200 11.44 0.43 -6.47
C GLU A 200 12.76 0.96 -7.05
N ARG A 201 13.57 0.09 -7.67
CA ARG A 201 14.79 0.51 -8.37
C ARG A 201 14.43 1.42 -9.55
N ASP A 202 15.29 2.38 -9.86
CA ASP A 202 15.20 3.13 -11.11
C ASP A 202 15.68 2.33 -12.32
N TYR A 203 15.22 2.76 -13.50
CA TYR A 203 15.69 2.24 -14.77
C TYR A 203 17.03 2.88 -15.11
N THR A 204 17.94 2.07 -15.64
CA THR A 204 19.13 2.58 -16.31
C THR A 204 18.74 3.26 -17.62
N GLU A 205 19.60 4.14 -18.15
CA GLU A 205 19.33 4.81 -19.43
C GLU A 205 19.10 3.82 -20.59
N ALA A 206 19.83 2.71 -20.60
CA ALA A 206 19.67 1.64 -21.58
C ALA A 206 18.28 0.98 -21.49
N GLU A 207 17.88 0.55 -20.28
CA GLU A 207 16.57 -0.06 -20.04
C GLU A 207 15.41 0.90 -20.36
N ALA A 208 15.57 2.18 -20.03
CA ALA A 208 14.56 3.20 -20.32
C ALA A 208 14.37 3.40 -21.83
N ASN A 209 15.47 3.44 -22.59
CA ASN A 209 15.41 3.61 -24.04
C ASN A 209 14.87 2.35 -24.76
N GLU A 210 15.24 1.15 -24.30
CA GLU A 210 14.72 -0.11 -24.84
C GLU A 210 13.19 -0.18 -24.67
N GLN A 211 12.68 0.13 -23.48
CA GLN A 211 11.23 0.08 -23.20
C GLN A 211 10.43 1.11 -23.99
N THR A 212 10.95 2.33 -24.18
CA THR A 212 10.31 3.33 -25.03
C THR A 212 10.30 2.89 -26.50
N SER A 213 11.38 2.27 -26.99
CA SER A 213 11.43 1.78 -28.38
C SER A 213 10.46 0.62 -28.65
N GLU A 214 10.26 -0.26 -27.67
CA GLU A 214 9.29 -1.36 -27.79
C GLU A 214 7.83 -0.89 -27.74
N SER A 215 7.51 0.17 -26.98
CA SER A 215 6.17 0.75 -26.99
C SER A 215 5.85 1.43 -28.33
N ASP A 216 6.80 2.22 -28.86
CA ASP A 216 6.63 2.92 -30.14
C ASP A 216 6.44 1.94 -31.31
N THR A 217 7.15 0.81 -31.29
CA THR A 217 7.04 -0.22 -32.33
C THR A 217 5.67 -0.93 -32.33
N ARG A 218 5.02 -1.06 -31.16
CA ARG A 218 3.69 -1.67 -31.06
C ARG A 218 2.60 -0.75 -31.60
N ASP A 219 2.71 0.56 -31.39
CA ASP A 219 1.73 1.54 -31.89
C ASP A 219 1.83 1.77 -33.41
N ILE A 220 3.01 1.63 -34.01
CA ILE A 220 3.18 1.70 -35.48
C ILE A 220 2.48 0.53 -36.20
N SER A 221 2.41 -0.65 -35.57
CA SER A 221 1.78 -1.84 -36.18
C SER A 221 0.26 -1.75 -36.35
N TYR A 222 -0.40 -0.77 -35.71
CA TYR A 222 -1.85 -0.56 -35.79
C TYR A 222 -2.26 0.59 -36.74
N ALA A 223 -1.30 1.36 -37.26
CA ALA A 223 -1.55 2.50 -38.15
C ALA A 223 -1.44 2.17 -39.65
N GLY A 224 -1.25 0.89 -40.01
CA GLY A 224 -0.88 0.47 -41.36
C GLY A 224 -1.98 -0.11 -42.26
N ASP A 225 -3.23 -0.25 -41.81
CA ASP A 225 -4.23 -1.10 -42.51
C ASP A 225 -5.57 -0.41 -42.84
N GLU A 226 -5.56 0.87 -43.20
CA GLU A 226 -6.72 1.55 -43.81
C GLU A 226 -6.32 2.40 -45.02
N VAL A 227 -5.74 1.81 -46.08
CA VAL A 227 -5.96 2.33 -47.45
C VAL A 227 -5.81 1.19 -48.47
N SER A 228 -6.89 0.45 -48.74
CA SER A 228 -7.08 -0.13 -50.07
C SER A 228 -8.53 -0.49 -50.37
N GLY A 229 -9.12 0.25 -51.31
CA GLY A 229 -10.07 -0.31 -52.27
C GLY A 229 -11.54 -0.08 -51.97
N GLN A 230 -12.14 0.87 -52.71
CA GLN A 230 -13.28 0.58 -53.58
C GLN A 230 -13.56 1.78 -54.49
N ASP A 231 -12.92 1.77 -55.66
CA ASP A 231 -13.65 2.15 -56.88
C ASP A 231 -14.60 0.99 -57.19
N LEU A 232 -15.87 1.30 -57.49
CA LEU A 232 -16.65 0.79 -58.62
C LEU A 232 -18.09 1.34 -58.58
N ASP A 233 -18.43 1.97 -59.71
CA ASP A 233 -19.72 2.49 -60.23
C ASP A 233 -20.35 3.76 -59.65
#